data_AF-A0A366B475-F1
#
_entry.id   AF-A0A366B475-F1
#
_cell.length_a   1.000
_cell.length_b   1.000
_cell.length_c   1.000
_cell.angle_alpha   90.00
_cell.angle_beta   90.00
_cell.angle_gamma   90.00
#
_symmetry.space_group_name_H-M   'P 1'
#
loop_
_entity.id
_entity.type
_entity.pdbx_description
1 polymer ?
#
loop_
_entity_poly.entity_id
_entity_poly.type
_entity_poly.pdbx_seq_one_letter_code
_entity_poly.pdbx_strand_id
1 'polypeptide(L)'
;MKNAILLFGFLFLFTFTSCKSEQEKKAELVTNRYVRFIDSVTQKTTADAAANWSTIEKYFEKQSTELNSTIDDLEDTADFDAKIDSATAKYEAFRHSIWQHKGILKGANLSEK
;
A
#
# COMPACT_ATOMS: atom_id res chain seq x y z
N MET A 1 -29.96 -13.19 52.84
CA MET A 1 -28.80 -12.34 53.17
C MET A 1 -27.74 -12.49 52.08
N LYS A 2 -27.09 -11.38 51.72
CA LYS A 2 -25.94 -11.22 50.80
C LYS A 2 -26.34 -11.24 49.31
N ASN A 3 -26.81 -10.13 48.76
CA ASN A 3 -26.08 -8.93 48.31
C ASN A 3 -25.12 -9.24 47.14
N ALA A 4 -25.60 -9.07 45.91
CA ALA A 4 -24.77 -8.66 44.78
C ALA A 4 -25.41 -7.41 44.20
N ILE A 5 -25.08 -6.29 44.83
CA ILE A 5 -25.38 -4.95 44.38
C ILE A 5 -24.56 -4.70 43.10
N LEU A 6 -25.28 -4.36 42.03
CA LEU A 6 -25.05 -3.29 41.05
C LEU A 6 -23.60 -2.81 40.87
N LEU A 7 -23.18 -2.58 39.61
CA LEU A 7 -23.05 -1.23 39.04
C LEU A 7 -22.18 -1.26 37.76
N PHE A 8 -22.77 -0.79 36.67
CA PHE A 8 -22.20 0.12 35.67
C PHE A 8 -20.76 -0.11 35.20
N GLY A 9 -20.63 -0.82 34.08
CA GLY A 9 -19.61 -0.49 33.08
C GLY A 9 -20.31 0.10 31.85
N PHE A 10 -20.60 1.40 31.88
CA PHE A 10 -20.92 2.14 30.66
C PHE A 10 -19.67 2.07 29.78
N LEU A 11 -19.64 1.13 28.84
CA LEU A 11 -18.67 1.17 27.77
C LEU A 11 -19.09 2.35 26.91
N PHE A 12 -18.40 3.47 27.09
CA PHE A 12 -18.49 4.59 26.17
C PHE A 12 -18.00 4.10 24.81
N LEU A 13 -18.93 3.59 24.01
CA LEU A 13 -18.81 3.64 22.56
C LEU A 13 -18.91 5.12 22.21
N PHE A 14 -17.79 5.83 22.32
CA PHE A 14 -17.61 7.05 21.57
C PHE A 14 -17.65 6.64 20.11
N THR A 15 -18.86 6.53 19.57
CA THR A 15 -19.07 6.71 18.14
C THR A 15 -18.84 8.20 17.90
N PHE A 16 -17.57 8.62 17.96
CA PHE A 16 -17.15 9.75 17.15
C PHE A 16 -17.52 9.32 15.74
N THR A 17 -18.65 9.79 15.25
CA THR A 17 -18.85 9.94 13.82
C THR A 17 -17.81 10.98 13.43
N SER A 18 -16.55 10.55 13.34
CA SER A 18 -15.43 11.46 13.14
C SER A 18 -15.69 12.11 11.81
N CYS A 19 -15.94 13.41 11.85
CA CYS A 19 -15.79 14.22 10.68
C CYS A 19 -14.30 14.11 10.35
N LYS A 20 -13.97 13.23 9.40
CA LYS A 20 -12.60 12.82 9.06
C LYS A 20 -11.70 14.05 9.03
N SER A 21 -10.58 14.02 9.76
CA SER A 21 -9.68 15.17 9.86
C SER A 21 -9.12 15.54 8.48
N GLU A 22 -8.66 16.78 8.27
CA GLU A 22 -8.04 17.15 7.00
C GLU A 22 -6.78 16.30 6.71
N GLN A 23 -6.06 15.88 7.74
CA GLN A 23 -4.92 14.97 7.63
C GLN A 23 -5.37 13.57 7.20
N GLU A 24 -6.43 13.02 7.81
CA GLU A 24 -7.00 11.71 7.44
C GLU A 24 -7.56 11.71 6.00
N LYS A 25 -8.15 12.83 5.55
CA LYS A 25 -8.57 12.99 4.15
C LYS A 25 -7.38 13.02 3.20
N LYS A 26 -6.31 13.73 3.56
CA LYS A 26 -5.06 13.76 2.78
C LYS A 26 -4.45 12.35 2.70
N ALA A 27 -4.38 11.63 3.81
CA ALA A 27 -3.91 10.25 3.89
C ALA A 27 -4.72 9.31 3.00
N GLU A 28 -6.05 9.44 3.00
CA GLU A 28 -6.92 8.69 2.09
C GLU A 28 -6.62 8.98 0.62
N LEU A 29 -6.44 10.25 0.26
CA LEU A 29 -6.14 10.65 -1.11
C LEU A 29 -4.80 10.08 -1.60
N VAL A 30 -3.74 10.17 -0.80
CA VAL A 30 -2.41 9.66 -1.18
C VAL A 30 -2.39 8.13 -1.20
N THR A 31 -3.06 7.47 -0.24
CA THR A 31 -3.19 6.00 -0.21
C THR A 31 -3.94 5.51 -1.44
N ASN A 32 -5.09 6.11 -1.78
CA ASN A 32 -5.85 5.74 -2.98
C ASN A 32 -5.07 5.97 -4.27
N ARG A 33 -4.23 7.01 -4.31
CA ARG A 33 -3.34 7.28 -5.45
C ARG A 33 -2.26 6.20 -5.58
N TYR A 34 -1.63 5.83 -4.47
CA TYR A 34 -0.62 4.76 -4.39
C TYR A 34 -1.18 3.41 -4.86
N VAL A 35 -2.33 3.00 -4.31
CA VAL A 35 -3.03 1.76 -4.68
C VAL A 35 -3.36 1.76 -6.18
N ARG A 36 -3.96 2.84 -6.70
CA ARG A 36 -4.32 2.94 -8.12
C ARG A 36 -3.10 2.86 -9.03
N PHE A 37 -1.99 3.49 -8.65
CA PHE A 37 -0.74 3.39 -9.40
C PHE A 37 -0.28 1.92 -9.48
N ILE A 38 -0.25 1.22 -8.34
CA ILE A 38 0.16 -0.19 -8.26
C ILE A 38 -0.78 -1.07 -9.09
N ASP A 39 -2.09 -0.88 -8.98
CA ASP A 39 -3.06 -1.62 -9.80
C ASP A 39 -2.84 -1.39 -11.30
N SER A 40 -2.54 -0.16 -11.70
CA SER A 40 -2.27 0.18 -13.10
C SER A 40 -1.00 -0.48 -13.63
N VAL A 41 0.10 -0.48 -12.86
CA VAL A 41 1.36 -1.07 -13.34
C VAL A 41 1.33 -2.59 -13.31
N THR A 42 0.66 -3.19 -12.33
CA THR A 42 0.55 -4.65 -12.18
C THR A 42 -0.39 -5.30 -13.21
N GLN A 43 -1.18 -4.50 -13.94
CA GLN A 43 -1.94 -4.96 -15.11
C GLN A 43 -1.12 -5.01 -16.40
N LYS A 44 0.11 -4.46 -16.40
CA LYS A 44 1.00 -4.49 -17.58
C LYS A 44 1.65 -5.85 -17.74
N THR A 45 1.99 -6.20 -18.98
CA THR A 45 2.78 -7.41 -19.23
C THR A 45 4.18 -7.26 -18.62
N THR A 46 4.78 -8.39 -18.23
CA THR A 46 6.13 -8.41 -17.67
C THR A 46 7.17 -7.86 -18.67
N ALA A 47 6.96 -8.06 -19.97
CA ALA A 47 7.83 -7.53 -21.02
C ALA A 47 7.77 -6.00 -21.10
N ASP A 48 6.55 -5.43 -21.18
CA ASP A 48 6.36 -3.97 -21.23
C ASP A 48 6.89 -3.31 -19.96
N ALA A 49 6.63 -3.92 -18.80
CA ALA A 49 7.11 -3.41 -17.53
C ALA A 49 8.63 -3.52 -17.39
N ALA A 50 9.25 -4.60 -17.90
CA ALA A 50 10.71 -4.74 -17.93
C ALA A 50 11.38 -3.66 -18.76
N ALA A 51 10.79 -3.30 -19.91
CA ALA A 51 11.28 -2.24 -20.79
C ALA A 51 11.14 -0.85 -20.17
N ASN A 52 10.11 -0.62 -19.34
CA ASN A 52 9.82 0.67 -18.71
C ASN A 52 10.19 0.71 -17.21
N TRP A 53 10.99 -0.25 -16.74
CA TRP A 53 11.18 -0.50 -15.30
C TRP A 53 11.68 0.72 -14.53
N SER A 54 12.69 1.43 -15.04
CA SER A 54 13.26 2.61 -14.37
C SER A 54 12.21 3.70 -14.11
N THR A 55 11.29 3.91 -15.07
CA THR A 55 10.19 4.85 -14.89
C THR A 55 9.21 4.36 -13.84
N ILE A 56 8.81 3.09 -13.89
CA ILE A 56 7.88 2.49 -12.91
C ILE A 56 8.46 2.60 -11.49
N GLU A 57 9.72 2.23 -11.30
CA GLU A 57 10.41 2.25 -10.02
C GLU A 57 10.51 3.68 -9.46
N LYS A 58 10.87 4.66 -10.29
CA LYS A 58 10.90 6.07 -9.88
C LYS A 58 9.54 6.60 -9.45
N TYR A 59 8.46 6.21 -10.13
CA TYR A 59 7.10 6.59 -9.72
C TYR A 59 6.69 5.91 -8.43
N PHE A 60 7.04 4.63 -8.25
CA PHE A 60 6.80 3.90 -7.00
C PHE A 60 7.50 4.59 -5.82
N GLU A 61 8.79 4.93 -5.95
CA GLU A 61 9.56 5.63 -4.91
C GLU A 61 8.90 6.96 -4.56
N LYS A 62 8.56 7.78 -5.57
CA LYS A 62 7.89 9.07 -5.35
C LYS A 62 6.60 8.92 -4.57
N GLN A 63 5.74 7.97 -4.96
CA GLN A 63 4.45 7.76 -4.31
C GLN A 63 4.61 7.19 -2.90
N SER A 64 5.58 6.30 -2.69
CA SER A 64 5.89 5.73 -1.38
C SER A 64 6.41 6.80 -0.42
N THR A 65 7.28 7.70 -0.87
CA THR A 65 7.78 8.82 -0.04
C THR A 65 6.66 9.75 0.38
N GLU A 66 5.79 10.17 -0.55
CA GLU A 66 4.65 11.03 -0.25
C GLU A 66 3.66 10.36 0.72
N LEU A 67 3.35 9.08 0.47
CA LEU A 67 2.51 8.26 1.33
C LEU A 67 3.07 8.17 2.74
N ASN A 68 4.30 7.70 2.90
CA ASN A 68 4.95 7.51 4.20
C ASN A 68 4.97 8.83 4.98
N SER A 69 5.38 9.93 4.35
CA SER A 69 5.38 11.24 5.02
C SER A 69 3.99 11.71 5.48
N THR A 70 2.93 11.29 4.78
CA THR A 70 1.55 11.67 5.15
C THR A 70 1.00 10.76 6.24
N ILE A 71 1.36 9.48 6.22
CA ILE A 71 0.93 8.50 7.23
C ILE A 71 1.66 8.73 8.55
N ASP A 72 2.95 9.08 8.52
CA ASP A 72 3.77 9.40 9.70
C ASP A 72 3.24 10.61 10.48
N ASP A 73 2.47 11.49 9.81
CA ASP A 73 1.83 12.67 10.42
C ASP A 73 0.50 12.33 11.13
N LEU A 74 0.00 11.10 11.05
CA LEU A 74 -1.26 10.68 11.67
C LEU A 74 -1.07 10.08 13.07
N GLU A 75 -2.03 10.32 13.95
CA GLU A 75 -2.08 9.67 15.28
C GLU A 75 -2.55 8.20 15.21
N ASP A 76 -3.40 7.86 14.23
CA ASP A 76 -3.90 6.51 13.98
C ASP A 76 -3.80 6.17 12.47
N THR A 77 -3.15 5.06 12.17
CA THR A 77 -2.87 4.58 10.80
C THR A 77 -3.63 3.31 10.45
N ALA A 78 -4.37 2.72 11.39
CA ALA A 78 -4.94 1.38 11.25
C ALA A 78 -5.87 1.24 10.02
N ASP A 79 -6.59 2.32 9.69
CA ASP A 79 -7.48 2.39 8.52
C ASP A 79 -6.75 2.36 7.16
N PHE A 80 -5.44 2.62 7.15
CA PHE A 80 -4.61 2.71 5.94
C PHE A 80 -3.67 1.52 5.80
N ASP A 81 -3.11 1.01 6.91
CA ASP A 81 -2.06 -0.01 6.92
C ASP A 81 -2.40 -1.22 6.05
N ALA A 82 -3.58 -1.80 6.21
CA ALA A 82 -3.99 -2.97 5.44
C ALA A 82 -4.02 -2.73 3.91
N LYS A 83 -4.38 -1.51 3.47
CA LYS A 83 -4.39 -1.15 2.04
C LYS A 83 -2.97 -0.93 1.53
N ILE A 84 -2.13 -0.28 2.33
CA ILE A 84 -0.73 -0.01 2.01
C ILE A 84 0.03 -1.32 1.88
N ASP A 85 -0.11 -2.21 2.86
CA ASP A 85 0.54 -3.53 2.88
C ASP A 85 0.11 -4.37 1.69
N SER A 86 -1.19 -4.45 1.43
CA SER A 86 -1.72 -5.22 0.30
C SER A 86 -1.20 -4.69 -1.04
N ALA A 87 -1.14 -3.37 -1.23
CA ALA A 87 -0.65 -2.79 -2.45
C ALA A 87 0.87 -2.99 -2.59
N THR A 88 1.64 -2.75 -1.53
CA THR A 88 3.09 -2.96 -1.49
C THR A 88 3.45 -4.40 -1.83
N ALA A 89 2.77 -5.38 -1.22
CA ALA A 89 2.97 -6.80 -1.51
C ALA A 89 2.70 -7.12 -2.99
N LYS A 90 1.64 -6.53 -3.57
CA LYS A 90 1.31 -6.69 -5.00
C LYS A 90 2.41 -6.13 -5.91
N TYR A 91 2.95 -4.96 -5.57
CA TYR A 91 4.06 -4.36 -6.31
C TYR A 91 5.33 -5.21 -6.22
N GLU A 92 5.70 -5.69 -5.03
CA GLU A 92 6.91 -6.52 -4.85
C GLU A 92 6.79 -7.87 -5.56
N ALA A 93 5.63 -8.51 -5.54
CA ALA A 93 5.38 -9.71 -6.33
C ALA A 93 5.55 -9.45 -7.84
N PHE A 94 5.04 -8.31 -8.33
CA PHE A 94 5.19 -7.93 -9.73
C PHE A 94 6.65 -7.61 -10.10
N ARG A 95 7.36 -6.86 -9.25
CA ARG A 95 8.80 -6.59 -9.37
C ARG A 95 9.61 -7.87 -9.48
N HIS A 96 9.31 -8.86 -8.64
CA HIS A 96 9.95 -10.16 -8.70
C HIS A 96 9.74 -10.84 -10.05
N SER A 97 8.51 -10.82 -10.58
CA SER A 97 8.20 -11.39 -11.90
C SER A 97 9.01 -10.73 -13.04
N ILE A 98 9.24 -9.42 -12.95
CA ILE A 98 10.05 -8.65 -13.91
C ILE A 98 11.51 -9.07 -13.86
N TRP A 99 12.07 -9.26 -12.66
CA TRP A 99 13.45 -9.72 -12.53
C TRP A 99 13.65 -11.14 -13.02
N GLN A 100 12.69 -12.04 -12.75
CA GLN A 100 12.70 -13.39 -13.32
C GLN A 100 12.70 -13.34 -14.86
N HIS A 101 11.83 -12.53 -15.45
CA HIS A 101 11.77 -12.36 -16.91
C HIS A 101 13.09 -11.81 -17.49
N LYS A 102 13.68 -10.77 -16.88
CA LYS A 102 14.99 -10.23 -17.29
C LYS A 102 16.10 -11.27 -17.20
N GLY A 103 16.08 -12.12 -16.15
CA GLY A 103 17.02 -13.23 -15.99
C GLY A 103 16.91 -14.28 -17.10
N ILE A 104 15.67 -14.67 -17.44
CA ILE A 104 15.40 -15.63 -18.54
C ILE A 104 15.90 -15.07 -19.88
N LEU A 105 15.59 -13.81 -20.20
CA LEU A 105 16.06 -13.18 -21.43
C LEU A 105 17.58 -13.16 -21.53
N LYS A 106 18.29 -12.83 -20.43
CA LYS A 106 19.75 -12.85 -20.40
C LYS A 106 20.32 -14.26 -20.64
N GLY A 107 19.71 -15.29 -20.06
CA GLY A 107 20.11 -16.69 -20.27
C GLY A 107 19.90 -17.17 -21.71
N ALA A 108 18.75 -16.83 -22.32
CA ALA A 108 18.45 -17.18 -23.71
C ALA A 108 19.47 -16.58 -24.69
N ASN A 109 19.77 -15.27 -24.54
CA ASN A 109 20.76 -14.58 -25.38
C ASN A 109 22.19 -15.15 -25.25
N LEU A 110 22.52 -15.80 -24.13
CA LEU A 110 23.83 -16.44 -23.93
C LEU A 110 23.90 -17.86 -24.52
N SER A 111 22.77 -18.53 -24.73
CA SER A 111 22.72 -19.89 -25.30
C SER A 111 22.72 -19.90 -26.83
N GLU A 112 22.45 -18.77 -27.48
CA GLU A 112 22.40 -18.62 -28.94
C GLU A 112 23.75 -18.13 -29.55
N LYS A 113 24.79 -17.97 -28.72
CA LYS A 113 26.16 -17.61 -29.13
C LYS A 113 27.12 -18.79 -28.99
#